data_AF-A0A1J9PSM6-F1
#
_entry.id   AF-A0A1J9PSM6-F1
#
_cell.length_a   1.000
_cell.length_b   1.000
_cell.length_c   1.000
_cell.angle_alpha   90.00
_cell.angle_beta   90.00
_cell.angle_gamma   90.00
#
_symmetry.space_group_name_H-M   'P 1'
#
loop_
_entity.id
_entity.type
_entity.pdbx_description
1 polymer ?
#
loop_
_entity_poly.entity_id
_entity_poly.type
_entity_poly.pdbx_seq_one_letter_code
_entity_poly.pdbx_strand_id
1 'polypeptide(L)'
;MLDLILQKSKAYLSFLESYIIPNMGRPPDITRTRSLLTPNGSPFETSINFNNAGKACRGSLSDSPIPRIAEAVKADMRWFEQFAAEYFLSGEERETIKDKMPPDTARTPRCFLAFDLDGSNISMKAYFLPYDEAHGHRSEF
;
A
#
# COMPACT_ATOMS: atom_id res chain seq x y z
N MET A 1 13.73 7.04 -29.79
CA MET A 1 12.71 6.10 -29.24
C MET A 1 13.25 5.31 -28.06
N LEU A 2 14.43 4.68 -28.15
CA LEU A 2 15.08 4.00 -27.01
C LEU A 2 15.34 4.92 -25.82
N ASP A 3 15.84 6.14 -26.05
CA ASP A 3 16.18 7.07 -24.96
C ASP A 3 14.98 7.45 -24.10
N LEU A 4 13.81 7.59 -24.72
CA LEU A 4 12.56 7.88 -24.02
C LEU A 4 12.10 6.71 -23.14
N ILE A 5 12.32 5.46 -23.59
CA ILE A 5 12.01 4.25 -22.82
C ILE A 5 12.97 4.14 -21.62
N LEU A 6 14.26 4.38 -21.84
CA LEU A 6 15.28 4.35 -20.80
C LEU A 6 15.05 5.44 -19.74
N GLN A 7 14.68 6.66 -20.16
CA GLN A 7 14.38 7.75 -19.25
C GLN A 7 13.16 7.45 -18.38
N LYS A 8 12.10 6.88 -18.97
CA LYS A 8 10.91 6.42 -18.22
C LYS A 8 11.25 5.32 -17.21
N SER A 9 12.04 4.33 -17.62
CA SER A 9 12.51 3.26 -16.74
C SER A 9 13.29 3.81 -15.55
N LYS A 10 14.18 4.78 -15.78
CA LYS A 10 14.94 5.45 -14.70
C LYS A 10 14.04 6.19 -13.73
N ALA A 11 13.04 6.93 -14.22
CA ALA A 11 12.10 7.65 -13.36
C ALA A 11 11.32 6.69 -12.43
N TYR A 12 10.89 5.54 -12.95
CA TYR A 12 10.22 4.52 -12.14
C TYR A 12 11.13 3.89 -11.10
N LEU A 13 12.38 3.56 -11.47
CA LEU A 13 13.36 3.03 -10.52
C LEU A 13 13.68 4.04 -9.42
N SER A 14 13.91 5.30 -9.77
CA SER A 14 14.15 6.37 -8.80
C SER A 14 12.95 6.58 -7.86
N PHE A 15 11.72 6.46 -8.36
CA PHE A 15 10.52 6.48 -7.53
C PHE A 15 10.51 5.31 -6.53
N LEU A 16 10.75 4.07 -6.99
CA LEU A 16 10.80 2.90 -6.13
C LEU A 16 11.88 3.03 -5.05
N GLU A 17 13.10 3.44 -5.43
CA GLU A 17 14.24 3.62 -4.53
C GLU A 17 14.00 4.71 -3.48
N SER A 18 13.37 5.82 -3.87
CA SER A 18 13.18 6.97 -2.99
C SER A 18 11.98 6.84 -2.06
N TYR A 19 10.92 6.17 -2.53
CA TYR A 19 9.61 6.22 -1.88
C TYR A 19 9.08 4.86 -1.44
N ILE A 20 9.39 3.77 -2.16
CA ILE A 20 8.79 2.46 -1.86
C ILE A 20 9.75 1.59 -1.04
N ILE A 21 10.96 1.34 -1.52
CA ILE A 21 11.95 0.45 -0.89
C ILE A 21 12.22 0.83 0.58
N PRO A 22 12.41 2.12 0.95
CA PRO A 22 12.66 2.50 2.34
C PRO A 22 11.49 2.18 3.28
N ASN A 23 10.28 2.01 2.74
CA ASN A 23 9.05 1.80 3.49
C ASN A 23 8.55 0.34 3.46
N MET A 24 9.28 -0.58 2.83
CA MET A 24 8.95 -2.01 2.82
C MET A 24 9.19 -2.69 4.18
N GLY A 25 9.83 -2.01 5.12
CA GLY A 25 10.20 -2.61 6.41
C GLY A 25 11.28 -3.68 6.25
N ARG A 26 11.29 -4.65 7.16
CA ARG A 26 12.30 -5.72 7.15
C ARG A 26 11.94 -6.80 6.10
N PRO A 27 12.95 -7.47 5.51
CA PRO A 27 12.70 -8.62 4.66
C PRO A 27 11.83 -9.69 5.35
N PRO A 28 11.00 -10.42 4.58
CA PRO A 28 10.18 -11.50 5.13
C PRO A 28 11.03 -12.56 5.84
N ASP A 29 10.52 -13.05 6.97
CA ASP A 29 11.19 -14.05 7.81
C ASP A 29 10.13 -14.99 8.40
N ILE A 30 10.43 -16.29 8.50
CA ILE A 30 9.49 -17.31 8.96
C ILE A 30 9.07 -17.13 10.42
N THR A 31 9.87 -16.43 11.22
CA THR A 31 9.62 -16.17 12.65
C THR A 31 8.70 -14.97 12.90
N ARG A 32 8.23 -14.30 11.84
CA ARG A 32 7.45 -13.06 11.95
C ARG A 32 6.10 -13.17 11.26
N THR A 33 5.17 -12.35 11.73
CA THR A 33 3.87 -12.17 11.11
C THR A 33 4.04 -11.75 9.65
N ARG A 34 3.42 -12.51 8.73
CA ARG A 34 3.51 -12.30 7.29
C ARG A 34 2.56 -11.19 6.84
N SER A 35 2.96 -10.45 5.80
CA SER A 35 2.05 -9.64 5.00
C SER A 35 1.02 -10.53 4.32
N LEU A 36 -0.22 -10.05 4.22
CA LEU A 36 -1.28 -10.70 3.43
C LEU A 36 -1.10 -10.52 1.92
N LEU A 37 -0.21 -9.61 1.48
CA LEU A 37 -0.10 -9.28 0.06
C LEU A 37 0.46 -10.43 -0.79
N THR A 38 1.40 -11.22 -0.25
CA THR A 38 2.05 -12.29 -1.02
C THR A 38 2.24 -13.57 -0.20
N PRO A 39 2.32 -14.75 -0.84
CA PRO A 39 2.51 -16.03 -0.13
C PRO A 39 3.80 -16.11 0.70
N ASN A 40 4.87 -15.42 0.26
CA ASN A 40 6.15 -15.37 0.97
C ASN A 40 6.19 -14.30 2.08
N GLY A 41 5.10 -13.58 2.32
CA GLY A 41 5.02 -12.53 3.34
C GLY A 41 5.67 -11.19 2.95
N SER A 42 6.05 -11.01 1.68
CA SER A 42 6.49 -9.73 1.13
C SER A 42 5.36 -8.69 1.21
N PRO A 43 5.66 -7.44 1.60
CA PRO A 43 4.72 -6.34 1.52
C PRO A 43 4.70 -5.67 0.14
N PHE A 44 5.30 -6.29 -0.88
CA PHE A 44 5.38 -5.73 -2.24
C PHE A 44 5.19 -6.80 -3.31
N GLU A 45 4.44 -6.45 -4.35
CA GLU A 45 4.23 -7.23 -5.57
C GLU A 45 4.22 -6.34 -6.82
N THR A 46 4.52 -6.93 -7.97
CA THR A 46 4.43 -6.25 -9.28
C THR A 46 3.40 -6.93 -10.16
N SER A 47 2.74 -6.14 -11.01
CA SER A 47 1.71 -6.63 -11.92
C SER A 47 1.81 -5.93 -13.28
N ILE A 48 1.31 -6.57 -14.32
CA ILE A 48 1.29 -6.03 -15.68
C ILE A 48 -0.16 -6.01 -16.14
N ASN A 49 -0.61 -4.86 -16.62
CA ASN A 49 -1.89 -4.75 -17.31
C ASN A 49 -1.66 -4.90 -18.82
N PHE A 50 -2.31 -5.87 -19.45
CA PHE A 50 -2.13 -6.19 -20.86
C PHE A 50 -2.97 -5.31 -21.82
N ASN A 51 -3.88 -4.48 -21.30
CA ASN A 51 -4.80 -3.68 -22.11
C ASN A 51 -4.27 -2.27 -22.48
N ASN A 52 -2.98 -2.13 -22.82
CA ASN A 52 -2.32 -0.84 -23.14
C ASN A 52 -2.42 0.25 -22.05
N ALA A 53 -2.95 -0.05 -20.87
CA ALA A 53 -3.21 0.91 -19.78
C ALA A 53 -2.08 0.98 -18.73
N GLY A 54 -0.84 0.69 -19.13
CA GLY A 54 0.35 0.85 -18.27
C GLY A 54 0.76 -0.39 -17.46
N LYS A 55 1.88 -0.27 -16.75
CA LYS A 55 2.38 -1.30 -15.80
C LYS A 55 1.97 -0.89 -14.39
N ALA A 56 1.73 -1.82 -13.47
CA ALA A 56 1.32 -1.46 -12.11
C ALA A 56 2.18 -2.16 -11.04
N CYS A 57 2.65 -1.42 -10.04
CA CYS A 57 3.26 -2.01 -8.84
C CYS A 57 2.35 -1.79 -7.62
N ARG A 58 2.35 -2.74 -6.69
CA ARG A 58 1.51 -2.71 -5.50
C ARG A 58 2.37 -2.94 -4.26
N GLY A 59 2.11 -2.17 -3.22
CA GLY A 59 2.83 -2.26 -1.96
C GLY A 59 1.93 -1.99 -0.77
N SER A 60 2.14 -2.75 0.29
CA SER A 60 1.67 -2.41 1.63
C SER A 60 2.74 -1.56 2.29
N LEU A 61 2.41 -0.31 2.61
CA LEU A 61 3.30 0.58 3.36
C LEU A 61 2.73 0.83 4.75
N SER A 62 3.59 1.24 5.68
CA SER A 62 3.10 1.92 6.89
C SER A 62 2.44 3.25 6.49
N ASP A 63 1.64 3.83 7.38
CA ASP A 63 0.91 5.07 7.07
C ASP A 63 1.79 6.31 6.97
N SER A 64 2.89 6.35 7.73
CA SER A 64 3.78 7.50 7.80
C SER A 64 4.29 8.00 6.43
N PRO A 65 4.63 7.16 5.44
CA PRO A 65 5.03 7.64 4.12
C PRO A 65 3.90 8.13 3.22
N ILE A 66 2.62 7.84 3.49
CA ILE A 66 1.53 8.05 2.53
C ILE A 66 1.45 9.51 2.05
N PRO A 67 1.46 10.54 2.92
CA PRO A 67 1.38 11.94 2.46
C PRO A 67 2.56 12.34 1.56
N ARG A 68 3.78 11.89 1.91
CA ARG A 68 4.99 12.19 1.14
C ARG A 68 4.98 11.52 -0.23
N ILE A 69 4.45 10.30 -0.31
CA ILE A 69 4.31 9.57 -1.58
C ILE A 69 3.24 10.23 -2.45
N ALA A 70 2.11 10.61 -1.84
CA ALA A 70 1.03 11.32 -2.52
C ALA A 70 1.53 12.63 -3.15
N GLU A 71 2.30 13.41 -2.39
CA GLU A 71 2.94 14.63 -2.90
C GLU A 71 3.85 14.35 -4.09
N ALA A 72 4.72 13.33 -3.99
CA ALA A 72 5.67 12.98 -5.05
C ALA A 72 5.01 12.60 -6.38
N VAL A 73 3.82 11.99 -6.32
CA VAL A 73 3.04 11.59 -7.50
C VAL A 73 1.90 12.55 -7.82
N LYS A 74 1.78 13.65 -7.07
CA LYS A 74 0.72 14.67 -7.19
C LYS A 74 -0.69 14.08 -7.07
N ALA A 75 -0.87 13.11 -6.18
CA ALA A 75 -2.16 12.51 -5.92
C ALA A 75 -3.07 13.47 -5.16
N ASP A 76 -4.35 13.50 -5.54
CA ASP A 76 -5.41 14.13 -4.75
C ASP A 76 -5.77 13.22 -3.57
N MET A 77 -5.71 13.77 -2.36
CA MET A 77 -5.89 13.01 -1.12
C MET A 77 -7.30 13.11 -0.54
N ARG A 78 -8.22 13.90 -1.12
CA ARG A 78 -9.53 14.16 -0.50
C ARG A 78 -10.35 12.89 -0.25
N TRP A 79 -10.39 11.97 -1.21
CA TRP A 79 -11.05 10.67 -1.02
C TRP A 79 -10.29 9.78 -0.05
N PHE A 80 -8.94 9.79 -0.11
CA PHE A 80 -8.15 9.03 0.83
C PHE A 80 -8.41 9.47 2.27
N GLU A 81 -8.41 10.77 2.53
CA GLU A 81 -8.65 11.37 3.85
C GLU A 81 -10.06 11.04 4.35
N GLN A 82 -11.06 11.12 3.48
CA GLN A 82 -12.44 10.75 3.81
C GLN A 82 -12.54 9.27 4.24
N PHE A 83 -11.98 8.34 3.45
CA PHE A 83 -12.02 6.91 3.79
C PHE A 83 -11.11 6.55 4.96
N ALA A 84 -9.95 7.20 5.10
CA ALA A 84 -9.06 7.01 6.23
C ALA A 84 -9.72 7.45 7.54
N ALA A 85 -10.47 8.56 7.54
CA ALA A 85 -11.19 9.02 8.72
C ALA A 85 -12.26 8.02 9.17
N GLU A 86 -12.87 7.26 8.27
CA GLU A 86 -13.88 6.24 8.60
C GLU A 86 -13.26 4.89 8.97
N TYR A 87 -12.25 4.43 8.22
CA TYR A 87 -11.75 3.05 8.34
C TYR A 87 -10.48 2.91 9.18
N PHE A 88 -9.73 3.98 9.45
CA PHE A 88 -8.50 3.87 10.23
C PHE A 88 -8.81 3.95 11.72
N LEU A 89 -8.64 2.81 12.39
CA LEU A 89 -8.63 2.75 13.85
C LEU A 89 -7.61 3.72 14.44
N SER A 90 -8.02 4.45 15.47
CA SER A 90 -7.17 5.25 16.34
C SER A 90 -6.12 4.38 17.06
N GLY A 91 -5.13 5.01 17.70
CA GLY A 91 -4.11 4.28 18.47
C GLY A 91 -4.72 3.45 19.61
N GLU A 92 -5.73 3.99 20.29
CA GLU A 92 -6.42 3.35 21.41
C GLU A 92 -7.24 2.12 20.98
N GLU A 93 -7.98 2.24 19.87
CA GLU A 93 -8.75 1.13 19.31
C GLU A 93 -7.83 -0.03 18.88
N ARG A 94 -6.63 0.28 18.38
CA ARG A 94 -5.66 -0.76 17.99
C ARG A 94 -5.12 -1.55 19.15
N GLU A 95 -4.74 -0.89 20.25
CA GLU A 95 -4.27 -1.61 21.43
C GLU A 95 -5.39 -2.50 21.99
N THR A 96 -6.64 -2.00 21.97
CA THR A 96 -7.81 -2.78 22.41
C THR A 96 -8.07 -4.01 21.53
N ILE A 97 -7.87 -3.90 20.22
CA ILE A 97 -8.11 -4.99 19.26
C ILE A 97 -6.95 -5.99 19.22
N LYS A 98 -5.72 -5.53 19.47
CA LYS A 98 -4.52 -6.37 19.45
C LYS A 98 -4.64 -7.56 20.41
N ASP A 99 -5.22 -7.36 21.59
CA ASP A 99 -5.43 -8.42 22.58
C ASP A 99 -6.56 -9.40 22.21
N LYS A 100 -7.42 -9.03 21.25
CA LYS A 100 -8.51 -9.87 20.74
C LYS A 100 -8.12 -10.67 19.49
N MET A 101 -7.02 -10.33 18.85
CA MET A 101 -6.57 -11.03 17.65
C MET A 101 -5.81 -12.32 18.00
N PRO A 102 -6.09 -13.44 17.31
CA PRO A 102 -5.27 -14.64 17.41
C PRO A 102 -3.78 -14.33 17.20
N PRO A 103 -2.87 -15.00 17.93
CA PRO A 103 -1.42 -14.74 17.83
C PRO A 103 -0.84 -15.01 16.43
N ASP A 104 -1.51 -15.85 15.64
CA ASP A 104 -1.13 -16.19 14.27
C ASP A 104 -1.87 -15.37 13.21
N THR A 105 -2.62 -14.32 13.61
CA THR A 105 -3.29 -13.43 12.66
C THR A 105 -2.24 -12.70 11.83
N ALA A 106 -2.28 -12.92 10.51
CA ALA A 106 -1.44 -12.23 9.56
C ALA A 106 -1.60 -10.71 9.71
N ARG A 107 -0.52 -9.97 9.45
CA ARG A 107 -0.50 -8.52 9.61
C ARG A 107 -1.39 -7.94 8.52
N THR A 108 -2.61 -7.58 8.91
CA THR A 108 -3.57 -6.95 8.02
C THR A 108 -3.25 -5.46 7.96
N PRO A 109 -2.79 -4.92 6.81
CA PRO A 109 -2.59 -3.49 6.68
C PRO A 109 -3.95 -2.78 6.62
N ARG A 110 -3.99 -1.52 7.06
CA ARG A 110 -5.22 -0.70 6.97
C ARG A 110 -5.56 -0.34 5.53
N CYS A 111 -4.53 -0.16 4.71
CA CYS A 111 -4.67 0.03 3.28
C CYS A 111 -3.48 -0.55 2.51
N PHE A 112 -3.73 -0.94 1.26
CA PHE A 112 -2.69 -1.17 0.26
C PHE A 112 -2.61 0.04 -0.68
N LEU A 113 -1.39 0.40 -1.08
CA LEU A 113 -1.18 1.36 -2.16
C LEU A 113 -0.80 0.63 -3.45
N ALA A 114 -1.31 1.13 -4.57
CA ALA A 114 -0.88 0.72 -5.89
C ALA A 114 -0.50 1.95 -6.72
N PHE A 115 0.44 1.75 -7.63
CA PHE A 115 0.94 2.77 -8.52
C PHE A 115 0.85 2.26 -9.95
N ASP A 116 0.03 2.92 -10.75
CA ASP A 116 0.00 2.70 -12.19
C ASP A 116 1.06 3.59 -12.83
N LEU A 117 1.98 2.95 -13.54
CA LEU A 117 3.10 3.53 -14.26
C LEU A 117 2.69 3.69 -15.72
N ASP A 118 2.19 4.88 -16.06
CA ASP A 118 1.72 5.22 -17.41
C ASP A 118 2.55 6.37 -18.00
N GLY A 119 3.42 6.01 -18.96
CA GLY A 119 4.27 6.98 -19.64
C GLY A 119 5.26 7.67 -18.70
N SER A 120 4.99 8.91 -18.32
CA SER A 120 5.75 9.70 -17.33
C SER A 120 4.95 9.97 -16.06
N ASN A 121 3.73 9.46 -15.98
CA ASN A 121 2.80 9.67 -14.89
C ASN A 121 2.79 8.44 -13.99
N ILE A 122 2.68 8.70 -12.69
CA ILE A 122 2.50 7.68 -11.67
C ILE A 122 1.16 7.98 -11.01
N SER A 123 0.15 7.14 -11.24
CA SER A 123 -1.17 7.31 -10.61
C SER A 123 -1.24 6.46 -9.36
N MET A 124 -1.60 7.07 -8.23
CA MET A 124 -1.74 6.37 -6.96
C MET A 124 -3.17 5.90 -6.74
N LYS A 125 -3.32 4.68 -6.23
CA LYS A 125 -4.60 4.08 -5.81
C LYS A 125 -4.43 3.57 -4.38
N ALA A 126 -5.45 3.74 -3.56
CA ALA A 126 -5.53 3.17 -2.22
C ALA A 126 -6.67 2.15 -2.15
N TYR A 127 -6.39 0.99 -1.58
CA TYR A 127 -7.37 -0.06 -1.29
C TYR A 127 -7.49 -0.15 0.22
N PHE A 128 -8.62 0.27 0.75
CA PHE A 128 -8.91 0.18 2.19
C PHE A 128 -9.41 -1.23 2.49
N LEU A 129 -8.95 -1.80 3.60
CA LEU A 129 -9.59 -2.99 4.15
C LEU A 129 -10.56 -2.50 5.23
N PRO A 130 -11.87 -2.46 4.95
CA PRO A 130 -12.84 -2.14 6.00
C PRO A 130 -12.70 -3.20 7.09
N TYR A 131 -12.71 -2.73 8.33
CA TYR A 131 -12.69 -3.60 9.48
C TYR A 131 -14.12 -4.06 9.80
N ASP A 132 -14.34 -5.36 10.04
CA ASP A 132 -15.68 -5.97 10.17
C ASP A 132 -15.92 -6.56 11.61
N GLU A 133 -16.91 -6.07 12.39
CA GLU A 133 -17.49 -6.60 13.67
C GLU A 133 -18.22 -7.93 13.55
N ALA A 134 -17.78 -8.81 12.68
CA ALA A 134 -17.76 -10.17 13.21
C ALA A 134 -16.91 -10.22 14.53
N HIS A 135 -15.99 -9.25 14.75
CA HIS A 135 -15.09 -9.12 15.92
C HIS A 135 -14.84 -7.68 16.52
N GLY A 136 -15.58 -6.60 16.17
CA GLY A 136 -15.29 -5.16 16.47
C GLY A 136 -15.55 -3.93 15.48
N HIS A 137 -16.36 -3.95 14.37
CA HIS A 137 -16.88 -2.96 13.30
C HIS A 137 -16.72 -1.44 13.64
N ARG A 138 -16.59 -0.57 12.64
CA ARG A 138 -17.66 -0.18 11.68
C ARG A 138 -17.52 -0.65 10.23
N SER A 139 -18.65 -1.13 9.70
CA SER A 139 -18.99 -1.15 8.28
C SER A 139 -20.51 -1.02 8.17
N GLU A 140 -21.01 0.14 7.73
CA GLU A 140 -22.20 0.20 6.86
C GLU A 140 -21.98 1.35 5.85
N PHE A 141 -22.38 1.07 4.61
CA PHE A 141 -22.12 1.86 3.39
C PHE A 141 -22.79 3.23 3.39
#